data_AF-A0A7S3TFH7-F1
#
_entry.id   AF-A0A7S3TFH7-F1
#
_cell.length_a   1.000
_cell.length_b   1.000
_cell.length_c   1.000
_cell.angle_alpha   90.00
_cell.angle_beta   90.00
_cell.angle_gamma   90.00
#
_symmetry.space_group_name_H-M   'P 1'
#
loop_
_entity.id
_entity.type
_entity.pdbx_description
1 polymer ?
#
loop_
_entity_poly.entity_id
_entity_poly.type
_entity_poly.pdbx_seq_one_letter_code
_entity_poly.pdbx_strand_id
1 'polypeptide(L)'
;TGLVPPADIRSRLKKTRGMLGKQILAYIGDTVWEFLVLRHQYMQVVRSPFTESQAVRSLKQAKICANLYHGSVLNDEEKAVIKWAMGNTWRRAVKFNQSAVEQVGLEQYSAALGLRTLLGYLYIDEETDDSRLEAIVHEMGLTAPQGEEDQLLSEVTGGVYDASLMPRPATFFLALSPLGHTALRLYVCRYFCQRPLRASEFIYRVKLALRGEELDLASVGFMRDEATEEELGLMKGARDQQDTYSFAFECLLGHLALTKPYRLHQIVSDF
;
A
#
# COMPACT_ATOMS: atom_id res chain seq x y z
N THR A 1 -1.75 -15.27 -5.13
CA THR A 1 -2.10 -13.86 -5.38
C THR A 1 -1.36 -13.01 -4.35
N GLY A 2 -0.64 -11.97 -4.77
CA GLY A 2 0.28 -11.19 -3.93
C GLY A 2 -0.18 -9.73 -3.80
N LEU A 3 -1.42 -9.53 -3.36
CA LEU A 3 -1.97 -8.18 -3.18
C LEU A 3 -1.40 -7.49 -1.94
N VAL A 4 -0.93 -8.27 -0.97
CA VAL A 4 -0.27 -7.88 0.28
C VAL A 4 0.65 -9.03 0.74
N PRO A 5 1.57 -8.82 1.70
CA PRO A 5 2.31 -9.92 2.32
C PRO A 5 1.38 -11.09 2.75
N PRO A 6 1.77 -12.36 2.54
CA PRO A 6 0.96 -13.53 2.89
C PRO A 6 0.41 -13.52 4.33
N ALA A 7 -0.78 -14.11 4.53
CA ALA A 7 -1.46 -14.14 5.82
C ALA A 7 -0.62 -14.70 6.98
N ASP A 8 0.09 -15.80 6.74
CA ASP A 8 0.97 -16.49 7.69
C ASP A 8 2.14 -15.60 8.13
N ILE A 9 2.57 -14.72 7.24
CA ILE A 9 3.64 -13.76 7.49
C ILE A 9 3.15 -12.52 8.25
N ARG A 10 1.86 -12.17 8.21
CA ARG A 10 1.38 -10.90 8.77
C ARG A 10 1.27 -10.85 10.29
N SER A 11 1.26 -11.99 10.99
CA SER A 11 1.06 -12.05 12.45
C SER A 11 -0.10 -11.16 12.91
N ARG A 12 -1.28 -11.41 12.31
CA ARG A 12 -2.51 -10.67 12.56
C ARG A 12 -2.87 -10.61 14.05
N LEU A 13 -3.60 -9.55 14.44
CA LEU A 13 -3.94 -9.26 15.84
C LEU A 13 -5.43 -9.51 16.12
N LYS A 14 -5.74 -10.03 17.31
CA LYS A 14 -7.13 -10.09 17.80
C LYS A 14 -7.62 -8.73 18.24
N LYS A 15 -8.90 -8.44 18.03
CA LYS A 15 -9.58 -7.23 18.56
C LYS A 15 -8.86 -5.94 18.14
N THR A 16 -8.44 -5.87 16.88
CA THR A 16 -7.57 -4.81 16.37
C THR A 16 -8.09 -3.40 16.63
N ARG A 17 -9.39 -3.17 16.47
CA ARG A 17 -10.04 -1.88 16.72
C ARG A 17 -9.78 -1.35 18.13
N GLY A 18 -9.85 -2.24 19.13
CA GLY A 18 -9.62 -1.90 20.53
C GLY A 18 -8.13 -1.70 20.83
N MET A 19 -7.26 -2.49 20.22
CA MET A 19 -5.81 -2.46 20.47
C MET A 19 -5.10 -1.29 19.80
N LEU A 20 -5.34 -1.05 18.50
CA LEU A 20 -4.58 -0.09 17.70
C LEU A 20 -5.25 1.29 17.61
N GLY A 21 -6.58 1.34 17.70
CA GLY A 21 -7.35 2.56 17.52
C GLY A 21 -7.33 3.11 16.08
N LYS A 22 -8.14 4.15 15.84
CA LYS A 22 -8.43 4.69 14.50
C LYS A 22 -7.19 5.17 13.76
N GLN A 23 -6.25 5.80 14.46
CA GLN A 23 -5.12 6.47 13.82
C GLN A 23 -4.09 5.50 13.26
N ILE A 24 -3.72 4.48 14.05
CA ILE A 24 -2.78 3.46 13.61
C ILE A 24 -3.41 2.67 12.47
N LEU A 25 -4.68 2.27 12.61
CA LEU A 25 -5.42 1.59 11.54
C LEU A 25 -5.48 2.40 10.25
N ALA A 26 -5.82 3.69 10.33
CA ALA A 26 -5.84 4.55 9.15
C ALA A 26 -4.44 4.73 8.54
N TYR A 27 -3.39 4.82 9.35
CA TYR A 27 -2.02 4.93 8.84
C TYR A 27 -1.58 3.66 8.10
N ILE A 28 -1.86 2.49 8.67
CA ILE A 28 -1.61 1.20 8.02
C ILE A 28 -2.41 1.10 6.73
N GLY A 29 -3.72 1.38 6.77
CA GLY A 29 -4.54 1.24 5.58
C GLY A 29 -4.30 2.29 4.49
N ASP A 30 -3.79 3.48 4.83
CA ASP A 30 -3.28 4.42 3.82
C ASP A 30 -2.02 3.86 3.14
N THR A 31 -1.16 3.16 3.89
CA THR A 31 0.00 2.45 3.34
C THR A 31 -0.45 1.28 2.44
N VAL A 32 -1.48 0.53 2.85
CA VAL A 32 -2.09 -0.53 2.01
C VAL A 32 -2.65 0.06 0.73
N TRP A 33 -3.40 1.16 0.81
CA TRP A 33 -3.91 1.87 -0.36
C TRP A 33 -2.78 2.30 -1.30
N GLU A 34 -1.72 2.93 -0.80
CA GLU A 34 -0.57 3.35 -1.61
C GLU A 34 0.08 2.15 -2.32
N PHE A 35 0.28 1.04 -1.62
CA PHE A 35 0.85 -0.18 -2.18
C PHE A 35 -0.01 -0.73 -3.32
N LEU A 36 -1.33 -0.80 -3.11
CA LEU A 36 -2.28 -1.32 -4.10
C LEU A 36 -2.35 -0.44 -5.35
N VAL A 37 -2.34 0.88 -5.19
CA VAL A 37 -2.33 1.82 -6.33
C VAL A 37 -1.03 1.70 -7.11
N LEU A 38 0.13 1.68 -6.45
CA LEU A 38 1.43 1.52 -7.09
C LEU A 38 1.54 0.18 -7.82
N ARG A 39 1.06 -0.89 -7.18
CA ARG A 39 0.99 -2.22 -7.78
C ARG A 39 0.13 -2.20 -9.03
N HIS A 40 -1.08 -1.65 -8.96
CA HIS A 40 -1.98 -1.54 -10.10
C HIS A 40 -1.33 -0.74 -11.24
N GLN A 41 -0.74 0.43 -10.95
CA GLN A 41 -0.02 1.24 -11.94
C GLN A 41 1.13 0.47 -12.60
N TYR A 42 1.91 -0.28 -11.82
CA TYR A 42 2.99 -1.10 -12.34
C TYR A 42 2.47 -2.20 -13.27
N MET A 43 1.37 -2.87 -12.89
CA MET A 43 0.71 -3.88 -13.73
C MET A 43 0.10 -3.30 -15.01
N GLN A 44 -0.31 -2.03 -14.98
CA GLN A 44 -0.76 -1.27 -16.15
C GLN A 44 0.40 -0.64 -16.96
N VAL A 45 1.66 -0.98 -16.63
CA VAL A 45 2.86 -0.50 -17.34
C VAL A 45 3.04 1.03 -17.29
N VAL A 46 2.53 1.67 -16.23
CA VAL A 46 2.73 3.10 -15.98
C VAL A 46 4.15 3.34 -15.45
N ARG A 47 4.98 4.02 -16.25
CA ARG A 47 6.44 4.15 -16.00
C ARG A 47 6.82 5.18 -14.93
N SER A 48 5.95 6.12 -14.62
CA SER A 48 6.20 7.18 -13.63
C SER A 48 5.08 7.17 -12.60
N PRO A 49 5.33 6.71 -11.37
CA PRO A 49 4.35 6.83 -10.30
C PRO A 49 4.33 8.26 -9.79
N PHE A 50 3.13 8.75 -9.50
CA PHE A 50 2.81 9.99 -8.79
C PHE A 50 2.94 11.35 -9.51
N THR A 51 1.79 11.82 -10.00
CA THR A 51 1.47 13.25 -10.15
C THR A 51 0.30 13.67 -9.24
N GLU A 52 -0.25 12.77 -8.42
CA GLU A 52 -1.48 13.00 -7.66
C GLU A 52 -1.23 13.66 -6.29
N SER A 53 -1.90 14.79 -6.02
CA SER A 53 -1.84 15.46 -4.73
C SER A 53 -2.62 14.72 -3.63
N GLN A 54 -2.26 14.95 -2.36
CA GLN A 54 -2.94 14.34 -1.22
C GLN A 54 -4.45 14.65 -1.17
N ALA A 55 -4.85 15.82 -1.67
CA ALA A 55 -6.26 16.21 -1.76
C ALA A 55 -7.00 15.35 -2.78
N VAL A 56 -6.48 15.22 -4.00
CA VAL A 56 -7.11 14.39 -5.05
C VAL A 56 -7.20 12.93 -4.61
N ARG A 57 -6.13 12.41 -3.99
CA ARG A 57 -6.15 11.06 -3.40
C ARG A 57 -7.25 10.90 -2.35
N SER A 58 -7.38 11.87 -1.44
CA SER A 58 -8.40 11.83 -0.39
C SER A 58 -9.82 11.89 -0.99
N LEU A 59 -10.04 12.67 -2.05
CA LEU A 59 -11.32 12.70 -2.77
C LEU A 59 -11.64 11.35 -3.44
N LYS A 60 -10.65 10.71 -4.07
CA LYS A 60 -10.81 9.36 -4.65
C LYS A 60 -11.17 8.33 -3.58
N GLN A 61 -10.42 8.32 -2.48
CA GLN A 61 -10.69 7.44 -1.34
C GLN A 61 -12.08 7.67 -0.76
N ALA A 62 -12.52 8.93 -0.65
CA ALA A 62 -13.85 9.27 -0.15
C ALA A 62 -14.97 8.77 -1.07
N LYS A 63 -14.83 8.97 -2.39
CA LYS A 63 -15.79 8.47 -3.40
C LYS A 63 -15.90 6.93 -3.34
N ILE A 64 -14.77 6.24 -3.27
CA ILE A 64 -14.73 4.79 -3.14
C ILE A 64 -15.36 4.34 -1.82
N CYS A 65 -15.07 5.02 -0.71
CA CYS A 65 -15.70 4.73 0.57
C CYS A 65 -17.22 4.81 0.49
N ALA A 66 -17.76 5.86 -0.15
CA ALA A 66 -19.20 6.03 -0.32
C ALA A 66 -19.79 4.89 -1.17
N ASN A 67 -19.16 4.55 -2.29
CA ASN A 67 -19.60 3.45 -3.15
C ASN A 67 -19.64 2.11 -2.40
N LEU A 68 -18.56 1.75 -1.69
CA LEU A 68 -18.50 0.52 -0.92
C LEU A 68 -19.53 0.49 0.22
N TYR A 69 -19.72 1.63 0.89
CA TYR A 69 -20.62 1.73 2.04
C TYR A 69 -22.10 1.63 1.65
N HIS A 70 -22.48 2.24 0.53
CA HIS A 70 -23.85 2.17 0.00
C HIS A 70 -24.10 0.91 -0.83
N GLY A 71 -23.05 0.24 -1.29
CA GLY A 71 -23.13 -1.05 -1.95
C GLY A 71 -23.49 -2.22 -1.02
N SER A 72 -23.59 -3.40 -1.63
CA SER A 72 -23.85 -4.67 -0.96
C SER A 72 -22.57 -5.41 -0.55
N VAL A 73 -21.40 -4.97 -1.03
CA VAL A 73 -20.15 -5.71 -0.78
C VAL A 73 -19.81 -5.76 0.71
N LEU A 74 -19.94 -4.65 1.45
CA LEU A 74 -19.54 -4.59 2.85
C LEU A 74 -20.56 -5.25 3.77
N ASN A 75 -20.07 -6.07 4.71
CA ASN A 75 -20.87 -6.61 5.80
C ASN A 75 -21.11 -5.55 6.90
N ASP A 76 -21.99 -5.86 7.85
CA ASP A 76 -22.37 -4.92 8.90
C ASP A 76 -21.20 -4.54 9.81
N GLU A 77 -20.28 -5.45 10.06
CA GLU A 77 -19.08 -5.18 10.85
C GLU A 77 -18.17 -4.18 10.14
N GLU A 78 -17.90 -4.36 8.85
CA GLU A 78 -17.06 -3.47 8.05
C GLU A 78 -17.70 -2.08 7.91
N LYS A 79 -19.02 -2.02 7.71
CA LYS A 79 -19.79 -0.77 7.76
C LYS A 79 -19.66 -0.10 9.13
N ALA A 80 -19.64 -0.88 10.21
CA ALA A 80 -19.36 -0.35 11.54
C ALA A 80 -17.91 0.16 11.67
N VAL A 81 -16.93 -0.39 10.94
CA VAL A 81 -15.52 0.10 10.97
C VAL A 81 -15.50 1.51 10.41
N ILE A 82 -16.13 1.67 9.25
CA ILE A 82 -16.23 2.96 8.56
C ILE A 82 -16.96 3.98 9.44
N LYS A 83 -18.14 3.64 9.97
CA LYS A 83 -18.90 4.54 10.87
C LYS A 83 -18.07 4.96 12.07
N TRP A 84 -17.41 4.00 12.72
CA TRP A 84 -16.54 4.26 13.85
C TRP A 84 -15.41 5.21 13.44
N ALA A 85 -14.70 4.93 12.35
CA ALA A 85 -13.60 5.75 11.85
C ALA A 85 -14.01 7.20 11.53
N MET A 86 -15.17 7.39 10.88
CA MET A 86 -15.70 8.69 10.49
C MET A 86 -16.07 9.58 11.69
N GLY A 87 -16.41 8.98 12.83
CA GLY A 87 -16.82 9.73 14.03
C GLY A 87 -15.76 10.73 14.52
N ASN A 88 -16.19 11.90 14.98
CA ASN A 88 -15.37 13.11 15.27
C ASN A 88 -14.23 12.98 16.30
N THR A 89 -13.99 11.81 16.89
CA THR A 89 -12.91 11.61 17.90
C THR A 89 -11.51 11.79 17.30
N TRP A 90 -11.36 11.71 15.98
CA TRP A 90 -10.07 11.94 15.31
C TRP A 90 -9.60 13.40 15.38
N ARG A 91 -10.50 14.37 15.62
CA ARG A 91 -10.16 15.81 15.72
C ARG A 91 -9.31 16.15 16.94
N ARG A 92 -9.39 15.35 18.01
CA ARG A 92 -8.66 15.58 19.26
C ARG A 92 -7.22 15.05 19.23
N ALA A 93 -6.77 14.49 18.10
CA ALA A 93 -5.48 13.84 18.01
C ALA A 93 -4.42 14.73 17.35
N VAL A 94 -3.22 14.71 17.94
CA VAL A 94 -2.21 15.79 17.94
C VAL A 94 -1.48 16.04 16.59
N LYS A 95 -1.85 15.37 15.50
CA LYS A 95 -1.27 15.61 14.16
C LYS A 95 -2.33 15.49 13.08
N PHE A 96 -3.32 16.36 13.16
CA PHE A 96 -4.33 16.52 12.12
C PHE A 96 -3.73 17.27 10.93
N ASN A 97 -3.86 16.74 9.71
CA ASN A 97 -3.45 17.46 8.51
C ASN A 97 -4.53 18.49 8.16
N GLN A 98 -4.48 19.63 8.84
CA GLN A 98 -5.46 20.70 8.70
C GLN A 98 -5.56 21.21 7.26
N SER A 99 -4.42 21.31 6.57
CA SER A 99 -4.36 21.71 5.16
C SER A 99 -5.13 20.75 4.24
N ALA A 100 -5.06 19.43 4.49
CA ALA A 100 -5.80 18.46 3.69
C ALA A 100 -7.33 18.63 3.85
N VAL A 101 -7.80 18.94 5.06
CA VAL A 101 -9.24 19.14 5.31
C VAL A 101 -9.76 20.46 4.78
N GLU A 102 -8.94 21.51 4.83
CA GLU A 102 -9.26 22.78 4.18
C GLU A 102 -9.43 22.61 2.67
N GLN A 103 -8.66 21.72 2.04
CA GLN A 103 -8.74 21.47 0.60
C GLN A 103 -9.91 20.57 0.17
N VAL A 104 -10.18 19.48 0.90
CA VAL A 104 -11.19 18.47 0.47
C VAL A 104 -12.52 18.57 1.21
N GLY A 105 -12.56 19.34 2.28
CA GLY A 105 -13.71 19.39 3.19
C GLY A 105 -13.72 18.26 4.20
N LEU A 106 -14.37 18.53 5.33
CA LEU A 106 -14.45 17.63 6.48
C LEU A 106 -15.09 16.27 6.15
N GLU A 107 -16.19 16.28 5.40
CA GLU A 107 -16.97 15.09 5.09
C GLU A 107 -16.15 14.11 4.23
N GLN A 108 -15.55 14.63 3.15
CA GLN A 108 -14.72 13.82 2.26
C GLN A 108 -13.48 13.31 2.98
N TYR A 109 -12.85 14.14 3.82
CA TYR A 109 -11.72 13.67 4.63
C TYR A 109 -12.13 12.57 5.61
N SER A 110 -13.31 12.68 6.23
CA SER A 110 -13.83 11.67 7.15
C SER A 110 -14.14 10.36 6.43
N ALA A 111 -14.74 10.42 5.24
CA ALA A 111 -14.99 9.25 4.40
C ALA A 111 -13.68 8.60 3.94
N ALA A 112 -12.69 9.38 3.51
CA ALA A 112 -11.35 8.87 3.18
C ALA A 112 -10.69 8.17 4.39
N LEU A 113 -10.81 8.76 5.58
CA LEU A 113 -10.36 8.13 6.83
C LEU A 113 -11.10 6.83 7.12
N GLY A 114 -12.40 6.77 6.81
CA GLY A 114 -13.23 5.57 6.87
C GLY A 114 -12.65 4.44 6.03
N LEU A 115 -12.37 4.70 4.76
CA LEU A 115 -11.76 3.71 3.85
C LEU A 115 -10.37 3.28 4.34
N ARG A 116 -9.50 4.22 4.69
CA ARG A 116 -8.16 3.91 5.22
C ARG A 116 -8.26 3.02 6.47
N THR A 117 -9.17 3.32 7.38
CA THR A 117 -9.34 2.50 8.60
C THR A 117 -9.86 1.11 8.28
N LEU A 118 -10.79 0.98 7.33
CA LEU A 118 -11.28 -0.32 6.85
C LEU A 118 -10.14 -1.15 6.24
N LEU A 119 -9.35 -0.58 5.33
CA LEU A 119 -8.22 -1.27 4.71
C LEU A 119 -7.19 -1.71 5.75
N GLY A 120 -6.89 -0.85 6.73
CA GLY A 120 -5.99 -1.21 7.82
C GLY A 120 -6.54 -2.35 8.69
N TYR A 121 -7.84 -2.35 8.95
CA TYR A 121 -8.53 -3.40 9.70
C TYR A 121 -8.47 -4.75 8.95
N LEU A 122 -8.90 -4.79 7.69
CA LEU A 122 -8.84 -5.99 6.84
C LEU A 122 -7.41 -6.51 6.64
N TYR A 123 -6.42 -5.62 6.73
CA TYR A 123 -5.03 -5.99 6.60
C TYR A 123 -4.46 -6.67 7.85
N ILE A 124 -4.82 -6.23 9.05
CA ILE A 124 -4.12 -6.64 10.29
C ILE A 124 -4.97 -7.52 11.21
N ASP A 125 -6.29 -7.57 11.02
CA ASP A 125 -7.18 -8.27 11.94
C ASP A 125 -7.19 -9.78 11.71
N GLU A 126 -7.09 -10.56 12.79
CA GLU A 126 -6.99 -12.03 12.74
C GLU A 126 -8.27 -12.69 12.21
N GLU A 127 -9.43 -12.07 12.40
CA GLU A 127 -10.72 -12.62 11.98
C GLU A 127 -10.98 -12.41 10.48
N THR A 128 -10.09 -11.68 9.78
CA THR A 128 -10.21 -11.38 8.36
C THR A 128 -9.32 -12.29 7.53
N ASP A 129 -9.82 -12.74 6.38
CA ASP A 129 -9.06 -13.51 5.39
C ASP A 129 -8.61 -12.64 4.21
N ASP A 130 -7.60 -13.09 3.49
CA ASP A 130 -6.98 -12.41 2.36
C ASP A 130 -7.99 -12.26 1.24
N SER A 131 -8.76 -13.32 0.98
CA SER A 131 -9.88 -13.31 0.03
C SER A 131 -10.82 -12.13 0.28
N ARG A 132 -10.98 -11.70 1.54
CA ARG A 132 -11.83 -10.57 1.88
C ARG A 132 -11.22 -9.25 1.45
N LEU A 133 -9.94 -9.02 1.76
CA LEU A 133 -9.24 -7.84 1.27
C LEU A 133 -9.21 -7.81 -0.25
N GLU A 134 -8.92 -8.95 -0.90
CA GLU A 134 -8.92 -9.05 -2.37
C GLU A 134 -10.28 -8.69 -2.97
N ALA A 135 -11.39 -9.16 -2.39
CA ALA A 135 -12.74 -8.80 -2.84
C ALA A 135 -13.01 -7.29 -2.73
N ILE A 136 -12.62 -6.65 -1.62
CA ILE A 136 -12.77 -5.20 -1.48
C ILE A 136 -11.91 -4.45 -2.49
N VAL A 137 -10.66 -4.88 -2.70
CA VAL A 137 -9.76 -4.25 -3.67
C VAL A 137 -10.24 -4.43 -5.11
N HIS A 138 -10.92 -5.55 -5.39
CA HIS A 138 -11.59 -5.77 -6.66
C HIS A 138 -12.71 -4.75 -6.91
N GLU A 139 -13.61 -4.56 -5.94
CA GLU A 139 -14.67 -3.53 -6.03
C GLU A 139 -14.12 -2.09 -6.12
N MET A 140 -12.89 -1.86 -5.66
CA MET A 140 -12.21 -0.57 -5.81
C MET A 140 -11.65 -0.34 -7.23
N GLY A 141 -11.67 -1.36 -8.09
CA GLY A 141 -11.11 -1.33 -9.45
C GLY A 141 -9.59 -1.52 -9.51
N LEU A 142 -8.92 -1.86 -8.40
CA LEU A 142 -7.45 -1.92 -8.35
C LEU A 142 -6.87 -3.30 -8.74
N THR A 143 -7.71 -4.24 -9.16
CA THR A 143 -7.29 -5.56 -9.65
C THR A 143 -7.55 -5.77 -11.14
N ALA A 144 -7.99 -4.73 -11.85
CA ALA A 144 -8.23 -4.84 -13.29
C ALA A 144 -6.94 -5.30 -14.02
N PRO A 145 -7.02 -6.36 -14.84
CA PRO A 145 -5.93 -6.81 -15.68
C PRO A 145 -5.56 -5.75 -16.72
N GLN A 146 -4.36 -5.88 -17.26
CA GLN A 146 -3.87 -4.95 -18.27
C GLN A 146 -4.76 -5.00 -19.52
N GLY A 147 -5.20 -3.84 -20.00
CA GLY A 147 -5.98 -3.71 -21.23
C GLY A 147 -7.49 -3.93 -21.10
N GLU A 148 -8.02 -4.37 -19.95
CA GLU A 148 -9.47 -4.50 -19.76
C GLU A 148 -10.17 -3.14 -19.83
N GLU A 149 -9.60 -2.09 -19.23
CA GLU A 149 -10.14 -0.73 -19.33
C GLU A 149 -10.14 -0.22 -20.77
N ASP A 150 -9.07 -0.47 -21.53
CA ASP A 150 -8.96 -0.08 -22.94
C ASP A 150 -9.98 -0.85 -23.80
N GLN A 151 -10.20 -2.13 -23.51
CA GLN A 151 -11.22 -2.93 -24.16
C GLN A 151 -12.62 -2.37 -23.88
N LEU A 152 -12.96 -2.10 -22.62
CA LEU A 152 -14.25 -1.51 -22.24
C LEU A 152 -14.45 -0.13 -22.89
N LEU A 153 -13.40 0.70 -22.93
CA LEU A 153 -13.44 1.99 -23.62
C LEU A 153 -13.69 1.82 -25.12
N SER A 154 -13.08 0.82 -25.76
CA SER A 154 -13.31 0.53 -27.18
C SER A 154 -14.77 0.14 -27.45
N GLU A 155 -15.37 -0.67 -26.57
CA GLU A 155 -16.77 -1.08 -26.67
C GLU A 155 -17.73 0.11 -26.53
N VAL A 156 -17.45 1.02 -25.59
CA VAL A 156 -18.29 2.20 -25.34
C VAL A 156 -18.13 3.28 -26.41
N THR A 157 -16.91 3.44 -26.96
CA THR A 157 -16.59 4.51 -27.91
C THR A 157 -16.68 4.08 -29.38
N GLY A 158 -16.84 2.78 -29.66
CA GLY A 158 -16.78 2.21 -31.00
C GLY A 158 -15.36 2.15 -31.58
N GLY A 159 -14.33 2.17 -30.72
CA GLY A 159 -12.93 2.04 -31.10
C GLY A 159 -12.52 0.61 -31.42
N VAL A 160 -11.28 0.42 -31.87
CA VAL A 160 -10.68 -0.91 -32.10
C VAL A 160 -9.60 -1.14 -31.06
N TYR A 161 -9.78 -2.15 -30.21
CA TYR A 161 -8.76 -2.62 -29.28
C TYR A 161 -7.89 -3.70 -29.94
N ASP A 162 -6.57 -3.51 -29.93
CA ASP A 162 -5.58 -4.46 -30.45
C ASP A 162 -4.65 -4.94 -29.34
N ALA A 163 -4.90 -6.15 -28.86
CA ALA A 163 -4.11 -6.82 -27.82
C ALA A 163 -2.64 -7.04 -28.22
N SER A 164 -2.32 -7.08 -29.52
CA SER A 164 -0.95 -7.31 -30.00
C SER A 164 -0.01 -6.11 -29.76
N LEU A 165 -0.59 -4.92 -29.56
CA LEU A 165 0.13 -3.69 -29.25
C LEU A 165 0.41 -3.53 -27.75
N MET A 166 -0.02 -4.47 -26.91
CA MET A 166 0.23 -4.39 -25.48
C MET A 166 1.74 -4.33 -25.18
N PRO A 167 2.19 -3.37 -24.35
CA PRO A 167 3.60 -3.27 -24.00
C PRO A 167 4.05 -4.54 -23.28
N ARG A 168 5.20 -5.09 -23.69
CA ARG A 168 5.81 -6.23 -23.00
C ARG A 168 6.25 -5.82 -21.59
N PRO A 169 6.15 -6.72 -20.60
CA PRO A 169 6.63 -6.44 -19.26
C PRO A 169 8.14 -6.21 -19.29
N ALA A 170 8.54 -4.98 -18.95
CA ALA A 170 9.92 -4.60 -18.73
C ALA A 170 10.05 -4.08 -17.30
N THR A 171 11.24 -4.20 -16.71
CA THR A 171 11.46 -3.71 -15.34
C THR A 171 11.55 -2.18 -15.33
N PHE A 172 10.61 -1.53 -14.65
CA PHE A 172 10.58 -0.07 -14.50
C PHE A 172 11.08 0.34 -13.10
N PHE A 173 12.38 0.59 -12.93
CA PHE A 173 12.97 0.85 -11.61
C PHE A 173 12.36 2.08 -10.91
N LEU A 174 12.09 3.16 -11.63
CA LEU A 174 11.41 4.35 -11.08
C LEU A 174 10.00 4.07 -10.53
N ALA A 175 9.30 3.09 -11.11
CA ALA A 175 8.00 2.65 -10.59
C ALA A 175 8.14 1.64 -9.44
N LEU A 176 9.26 0.92 -9.41
CA LEU A 176 9.51 -0.20 -8.50
C LEU A 176 10.03 0.25 -7.13
N SER A 177 10.87 1.28 -7.06
CA SER A 177 11.39 1.81 -5.79
C SER A 177 10.26 2.27 -4.86
N PRO A 178 9.29 3.12 -5.28
CA PRO A 178 8.19 3.53 -4.41
C PRO A 178 7.35 2.34 -3.93
N LEU A 179 7.15 1.33 -4.80
CA LEU A 179 6.44 0.11 -4.44
C LEU A 179 7.17 -0.66 -3.33
N GLY A 180 8.48 -0.82 -3.46
CA GLY A 180 9.30 -1.49 -2.45
C GLY A 180 9.40 -0.73 -1.15
N HIS A 181 9.49 0.61 -1.21
CA HIS A 181 9.43 1.46 -0.03
C HIS A 181 8.12 1.27 0.74
N THR A 182 6.98 1.26 0.04
CA THR A 182 5.68 1.02 0.67
C THR A 182 5.53 -0.41 1.17
N ALA A 183 6.08 -1.40 0.47
CA ALA A 183 6.13 -2.78 0.95
C ALA A 183 6.89 -2.88 2.28
N LEU A 184 8.10 -2.31 2.35
CA LEU A 184 8.90 -2.27 3.58
C LEU A 184 8.15 -1.58 4.72
N ARG A 185 7.48 -0.45 4.42
CA ARG A 185 6.65 0.27 5.40
C ARG A 185 5.53 -0.60 5.98
N LEU A 186 4.91 -1.48 5.19
CA LEU A 186 3.89 -2.42 5.70
C LEU A 186 4.51 -3.45 6.68
N TYR A 187 5.71 -3.96 6.40
CA TYR A 187 6.42 -4.86 7.30
C TYR A 187 6.85 -4.17 8.61
N VAL A 188 7.39 -2.96 8.52
CA VAL A 188 7.78 -2.17 9.71
C VAL A 188 6.56 -1.83 10.56
N CYS A 189 5.43 -1.48 9.94
CA CYS A 189 4.17 -1.29 10.67
C CYS A 189 3.79 -2.54 11.48
N ARG A 190 3.84 -3.72 10.85
CA ARG A 190 3.58 -5.00 11.52
C ARG A 190 4.49 -5.20 12.73
N TYR A 191 5.80 -5.03 12.56
CA TYR A 191 6.77 -5.25 13.63
C TYR A 191 6.46 -4.38 14.87
N PHE A 192 6.13 -3.10 14.65
CA PHE A 192 5.78 -2.20 15.74
C PHE A 192 4.39 -2.47 16.35
N CYS A 193 3.46 -3.07 15.62
CA CYS A 193 2.14 -3.45 16.14
C CYS A 193 2.21 -4.59 17.17
N GLN A 194 3.32 -5.33 17.26
CA GLN A 194 3.54 -6.34 18.32
C GLN A 194 3.80 -5.72 19.70
N ARG A 195 3.99 -4.40 19.79
CA ARG A 195 4.23 -3.68 21.04
C ARG A 195 3.15 -2.59 21.24
N PRO A 196 2.63 -2.39 22.46
CA PRO A 196 1.69 -1.31 22.72
C PRO A 196 2.41 0.04 22.63
N LEU A 197 2.18 0.77 21.54
CA LEU A 197 2.75 2.10 21.30
C LEU A 197 1.64 3.15 21.17
N ARG A 198 1.94 4.39 21.58
CA ARG A 198 1.08 5.54 21.24
C ARG A 198 1.16 5.79 19.73
N ALA A 199 0.06 6.22 19.10
CA ALA A 199 0.01 6.40 17.64
C ALA A 199 1.10 7.34 17.09
N SER A 200 1.42 8.44 17.78
CA SER A 200 2.47 9.37 17.36
C SER A 200 3.87 8.75 17.40
N GLU A 201 4.12 7.90 18.41
CA GLU A 201 5.38 7.18 18.58
C GLU A 201 5.52 6.09 17.52
N PHE A 202 4.46 5.34 17.27
CA PHE A 202 4.40 4.34 16.21
C PHE A 202 4.78 4.94 14.85
N ILE A 203 4.09 6.01 14.43
CA ILE A 203 4.34 6.67 13.15
C ILE A 203 5.76 7.22 13.07
N TYR A 204 6.28 7.78 14.16
CA TYR A 204 7.63 8.30 14.22
C TYR A 204 8.68 7.19 14.05
N ARG A 205 8.54 6.07 14.75
CA ARG A 205 9.47 4.93 14.66
C ARG A 205 9.45 4.30 13.26
N VAL A 206 8.28 4.15 12.65
CA VAL A 206 8.16 3.70 11.25
C VAL A 206 8.95 4.62 10.32
N LYS A 207 8.77 5.94 10.45
CA LYS A 207 9.51 6.91 9.63
C LYS A 207 11.02 6.87 9.87
N LEU A 208 11.44 6.64 11.11
CA LEU A 208 12.86 6.56 11.48
C LEU A 208 13.54 5.35 10.82
N ALA A 209 12.86 4.19 10.82
CA ALA A 209 13.34 2.96 10.21
C ALA A 209 13.43 3.02 8.67
N LEU A 210 12.70 3.93 8.04
CA LEU A 210 12.66 4.10 6.58
C LEU A 210 13.51 5.27 6.08
N ARG A 211 14.46 5.77 6.89
CA ARG A 211 15.38 6.83 6.46
C ARG A 211 16.37 6.28 5.44
N GLY A 212 16.70 7.09 4.42
CA GLY A 212 17.61 6.68 3.35
C GLY A 212 18.96 6.15 3.84
N GLU A 213 19.53 6.77 4.87
CA GLU A 213 20.81 6.34 5.48
C GLU A 213 20.74 4.92 6.07
N GLU A 214 19.62 4.58 6.75
CA GLU A 214 19.41 3.25 7.32
C GLU A 214 19.25 2.22 6.19
N LEU A 215 18.53 2.59 5.13
CA LEU A 215 18.32 1.74 3.96
C LEU A 215 19.61 1.52 3.18
N ASP A 216 20.47 2.54 3.05
CA ASP A 216 21.77 2.41 2.39
C ASP A 216 22.68 1.44 3.16
N LEU A 217 22.78 1.59 4.48
CA LEU A 217 23.61 0.71 5.32
C LEU A 217 23.18 -0.74 5.21
N ALA A 218 21.87 -0.97 5.29
CA ALA A 218 21.37 -2.32 5.27
C ALA A 218 21.36 -2.94 3.86
N SER A 219 21.20 -2.12 2.81
CA SER A 219 21.42 -2.54 1.42
C SER A 219 22.83 -3.07 1.21
N VAL A 220 23.84 -2.36 1.75
CA VAL A 220 25.25 -2.80 1.67
C VAL A 220 25.48 -4.11 2.43
N GLY A 221 24.90 -4.25 3.63
CA GLY A 221 24.95 -5.49 4.40
C GLY A 221 24.34 -6.67 3.65
N PHE A 222 23.11 -6.49 3.14
CA PHE A 222 22.37 -7.49 2.37
C PHE A 222 23.15 -7.93 1.11
N MET A 223 23.68 -6.98 0.34
CA MET A 223 24.46 -7.28 -0.87
C MET A 223 25.72 -8.11 -0.59
N ARG A 224 26.32 -7.95 0.60
CA ARG A 224 27.55 -8.66 0.97
C ARG A 224 27.25 -10.09 1.44
N ASP A 225 26.21 -10.24 2.27
CA ASP A 225 26.06 -11.42 3.12
C ASP A 225 24.91 -12.35 2.67
N GLU A 226 23.88 -11.83 1.98
CA GLU A 226 22.61 -12.54 1.78
C GLU A 226 22.06 -12.55 0.35
N ALA A 227 22.52 -11.65 -0.51
CA ALA A 227 21.98 -11.47 -1.85
C ALA A 227 22.38 -12.60 -2.81
N THR A 228 21.40 -13.10 -3.58
CA THR A 228 21.64 -14.02 -4.69
C THR A 228 22.17 -13.30 -5.93
N GLU A 229 22.76 -14.02 -6.88
CA GLU A 229 23.27 -13.43 -8.13
C GLU A 229 22.17 -12.70 -8.94
N GLU A 230 20.94 -13.24 -8.96
CA GLU A 230 19.78 -12.62 -9.61
C GLU A 230 19.44 -11.27 -8.96
N GLU A 231 19.40 -11.23 -7.63
CA GLU A 231 19.11 -10.03 -6.83
C GLU A 231 20.20 -8.97 -7.01
N LEU A 232 21.48 -9.38 -6.99
CA LEU A 232 22.61 -8.49 -7.27
C LEU A 232 22.56 -7.91 -8.69
N GLY A 233 22.17 -8.72 -9.69
CA GLY A 233 21.99 -8.26 -11.06
C GLY A 233 20.90 -7.19 -11.18
N LEU A 234 19.75 -7.40 -10.52
CA LEU A 234 18.65 -6.44 -10.48
C LEU A 234 19.06 -5.14 -9.77
N MET A 235 19.69 -5.24 -8.60
CA MET A 235 20.16 -4.09 -7.83
C MET A 235 21.21 -3.28 -8.61
N LYS A 236 22.14 -3.95 -9.31
CA LYS A 236 23.12 -3.28 -10.17
C LYS A 236 22.43 -2.51 -11.29
N GLY A 237 21.45 -3.12 -11.98
CA GLY A 237 20.69 -2.45 -13.03
C GLY A 237 19.90 -1.24 -12.55
N ALA A 238 19.36 -1.28 -11.32
CA ALA A 238 18.71 -0.14 -10.70
C ALA A 238 19.71 0.98 -10.36
N ARG A 239 20.86 0.61 -9.78
CA ARG A 239 21.90 1.57 -9.38
C ARG A 239 22.51 2.30 -10.57
N ASP A 240 22.67 1.61 -11.71
CA ASP A 240 23.16 2.22 -12.94
C ASP A 240 22.22 3.35 -13.45
N GLN A 241 20.94 3.36 -13.05
CA GLN A 241 20.00 4.44 -13.36
C GLN A 241 20.01 5.56 -12.32
N GLN A 242 20.15 5.21 -11.05
CA GLN A 242 20.12 6.15 -9.93
C GLN A 242 21.12 5.64 -8.89
N ASP A 243 22.26 6.33 -8.77
CA ASP A 243 23.50 5.91 -8.10
C ASP A 243 23.37 5.85 -6.56
N THR A 244 22.34 5.17 -6.04
CA THR A 244 22.11 4.99 -4.61
C THR A 244 21.75 3.54 -4.28
N TYR A 245 22.29 3.05 -3.16
CA TYR A 245 22.08 1.68 -2.69
C TYR A 245 20.66 1.48 -2.15
N SER A 246 20.10 2.51 -1.52
CA SER A 246 18.72 2.60 -1.06
C SER A 246 17.73 2.48 -2.21
N PHE A 247 17.94 3.19 -3.32
CA PHE A 247 17.06 3.06 -4.50
C PHE A 247 17.11 1.65 -5.09
N ALA A 248 18.32 1.10 -5.25
CA ALA A 248 18.49 -0.25 -5.76
C ALA A 248 17.83 -1.31 -4.86
N PHE A 249 17.95 -1.14 -3.54
CA PHE A 249 17.32 -2.01 -2.56
C PHE A 249 15.81 -1.89 -2.58
N GLU A 250 15.26 -0.68 -2.58
CA GLU A 250 13.82 -0.46 -2.74
C GLU A 250 13.29 -1.07 -4.05
N CYS A 251 14.02 -0.97 -5.16
CA CYS A 251 13.65 -1.64 -6.40
C CYS A 251 13.61 -3.17 -6.23
N LEU A 252 14.58 -3.76 -5.54
CA LEU A 252 14.57 -5.18 -5.23
C LEU A 252 13.35 -5.55 -4.37
N LEU A 253 13.10 -4.82 -3.29
CA LEU A 253 11.96 -5.08 -2.41
C LEU A 253 10.63 -4.97 -3.17
N GLY A 254 10.51 -4.00 -4.07
CA GLY A 254 9.35 -3.84 -4.95
C GLY A 254 9.19 -5.04 -5.90
N HIS A 255 10.29 -5.51 -6.50
CA HIS A 255 10.28 -6.70 -7.35
C HIS A 255 9.80 -7.94 -6.59
N LEU A 256 10.36 -8.17 -5.40
CA LEU A 256 10.03 -9.32 -4.56
C LEU A 256 8.61 -9.23 -4.01
N ALA A 257 8.12 -8.04 -3.69
CA ALA A 257 6.73 -7.83 -3.26
C ALA A 257 5.72 -8.28 -4.33
N LEU A 258 6.08 -8.15 -5.62
CA LEU A 258 5.25 -8.59 -6.73
C LEU A 258 5.39 -10.09 -7.04
N THR A 259 6.60 -10.64 -6.91
CA THR A 259 6.96 -11.94 -7.49
C THR A 259 7.26 -13.04 -6.46
N LYS A 260 7.95 -12.70 -5.36
CA LYS A 260 8.51 -13.64 -4.37
C LYS A 260 8.32 -13.10 -2.94
N PRO A 261 7.07 -12.99 -2.43
CA PRO A 261 6.79 -12.34 -1.15
C PRO A 261 7.39 -13.06 0.07
N TYR A 262 7.61 -14.38 0.00
CA TYR A 262 8.32 -15.12 1.05
C TYR A 262 9.80 -14.76 1.14
N ARG A 263 10.46 -14.54 0.00
CA ARG A 263 11.85 -14.06 -0.03
C ARG A 263 11.94 -12.65 0.51
N LEU A 264 11.00 -11.77 0.15
CA LEU A 264 10.88 -10.44 0.75
C LEU A 264 10.76 -10.52 2.28
N HIS A 265 9.91 -11.41 2.79
CA HIS A 265 9.74 -11.57 4.23
C HIS A 265 11.03 -11.99 4.95
N GLN A 266 11.79 -12.93 4.37
CA GLN A 266 13.08 -13.37 4.94
C GLN A 266 14.02 -12.17 5.08
N ILE A 267 14.25 -11.45 3.98
CA ILE A 267 15.13 -10.27 3.95
C ILE A 267 14.73 -9.23 4.99
N VAL A 268 13.42 -8.96 5.12
CA VAL A 268 12.92 -7.92 6.04
C VAL A 268 12.85 -8.40 7.50
N SER A 269 12.84 -9.71 7.76
CA SER A 269 12.81 -10.24 9.13
C SER A 269 14.18 -10.31 9.77
N ASP A 270 15.21 -10.42 8.94
CA ASP A 270 16.62 -10.38 9.35
C ASP A 270 17.12 -8.93 9.53
N PHE A 271 16.26 -7.96 9.20
CA PHE A 271 16.45 -6.50 9.26
C PHE A 271 15.91 -5.89 10.57
#